data_AF-A0A6L7QHL5-F1
#
_entry.id   AF-A0A6L7QHL5-F1
#
_cell.length_a   1.000
_cell.length_b   1.000
_cell.length_c   1.000
_cell.angle_alpha   90.00
_cell.angle_beta   90.00
_cell.angle_gamma   90.00
#
_symmetry.space_group_name_H-M   'P 1'
#
loop_
_entity.id
_entity.type
_entity.pdbx_description
1 polymer ?
#
loop_
_entity_poly.entity_id
_entity_poly.type
_entity_poly.pdbx_seq_one_letter_code
_entity_poly.pdbx_strand_id
1 'polypeptide(L)'
;MALKDEFQYYLDHQAELAAQYEGKVLVIKDHRVIGAYSSEIEAIRQTTKQHALGTFLVQPCSADPESTLQTYHSRVCFSIDD
;
A
#
# COMPACT_ATOMS: atom_id res chain seq x y z
N MET A 1 7.21 0.10 13.11
CA MET A 1 5.95 -0.20 13.82
C MET A 1 4.78 0.49 13.12
N ALA A 2 4.78 1.82 12.94
CA ALA A 2 3.74 2.60 12.24
C ALA A 2 3.05 1.93 11.02
N LEU A 3 3.81 1.58 9.99
CA LEU A 3 3.26 1.02 8.74
C LEU A 3 2.44 -0.27 8.90
N LYS A 4 2.70 -1.06 9.95
CA LYS A 4 1.95 -2.31 10.19
C LYS A 4 0.55 -2.02 10.71
N ASP A 5 0.41 -1.02 11.58
CA ASP A 5 -0.87 -0.57 12.11
C ASP A 5 -1.70 0.11 11.01
N GLU A 6 -1.08 0.95 10.16
CA GLU A 6 -1.74 1.52 8.98
C GLU A 6 -2.22 0.45 7.99
N PHE A 7 -1.45 -0.62 7.81
CA PHE A 7 -1.84 -1.75 6.97
C PHE A 7 -2.99 -2.54 7.59
N GLN A 8 -3.00 -2.72 8.90
CA GLN A 8 -4.10 -3.37 9.60
C GLN A 8 -5.40 -2.56 9.46
N TYR A 9 -5.33 -1.23 9.56
CA TYR A 9 -6.46 -0.34 9.30
C TYR A 9 -6.98 -0.50 7.86
N TYR A 10 -6.08 -0.55 6.87
CA TYR A 10 -6.48 -0.79 5.49
C TYR A 10 -7.22 -2.12 5.33
N LEU A 11 -6.75 -3.19 5.98
CA LEU A 11 -7.38 -4.51 5.92
C LEU A 11 -8.76 -4.51 6.59
N ASP A 12 -8.90 -3.89 7.75
CA ASP A 12 -10.17 -3.82 8.49
C ASP A 12 -11.24 -3.03 7.72
N HIS A 13 -10.81 -1.97 7.02
CA HIS A 13 -11.67 -1.11 6.22
C HIS A 13 -11.67 -1.42 4.72
N GLN A 14 -11.05 -2.54 4.29
CA GLN A 14 -10.79 -2.80 2.86
C GLN A 14 -12.07 -2.78 2.02
N ALA A 15 -13.16 -3.38 2.50
CA ALA A 15 -14.42 -3.42 1.77
C ALA A 15 -15.04 -2.03 1.58
N GLU A 16 -14.99 -1.18 2.61
CA GLU A 16 -15.49 0.20 2.55
C GLU A 16 -14.63 1.06 1.61
N LEU A 17 -13.32 0.92 1.74
CA LEU A 17 -12.35 1.63 0.91
C LEU A 17 -12.45 1.21 -0.55
N ALA A 18 -12.63 -0.09 -0.83
CA ALA A 18 -12.84 -0.59 -2.18
C ALA A 18 -14.13 -0.04 -2.78
N ALA A 19 -15.23 0.01 -2.02
CA ALA A 19 -16.48 0.59 -2.52
C ALA A 19 -16.37 2.09 -2.87
N GLN A 20 -15.49 2.83 -2.17
CA GLN A 20 -15.36 4.28 -2.33
C GLN A 20 -14.21 4.70 -3.27
N TYR A 21 -13.17 3.89 -3.37
CA TYR A 21 -11.91 4.20 -4.04
C TYR A 21 -11.40 3.07 -4.94
N GLU A 22 -12.30 2.26 -5.48
CA GLU A 22 -11.97 1.18 -6.42
C GLU A 22 -11.02 1.66 -7.53
N GLY A 23 -9.91 0.94 -7.73
CA GLY A 23 -8.94 1.23 -8.77
C GLY A 23 -8.04 2.44 -8.49
N LYS A 24 -8.09 3.02 -7.29
CA LYS A 24 -7.21 4.11 -6.85
C LYS A 24 -6.14 3.61 -5.89
N VAL A 25 -5.07 4.37 -5.78
CA VAL A 25 -4.01 4.20 -4.80
C VAL A 25 -4.26 5.09 -3.60
N LEU A 26 -4.46 4.47 -2.45
CA LEU A 26 -4.72 5.13 -1.19
C LEU A 26 -3.42 5.44 -0.47
N VAL A 27 -3.40 6.60 0.17
CA VAL A 27 -2.35 7.02 1.07
C VAL A 27 -2.94 7.08 2.47
N ILE A 28 -2.43 6.22 3.35
CA ILE A 28 -2.93 6.06 4.70
C ILE A 28 -1.84 6.48 5.67
N LYS A 29 -2.21 7.31 6.64
CA LYS A 29 -1.33 7.77 7.70
C LYS A 29 -2.17 7.98 8.96
N ASP A 30 -1.66 7.55 10.11
CA ASP A 30 -2.34 7.75 11.40
C ASP A 30 -3.78 7.15 11.38
N HIS A 31 -3.92 5.95 10.81
CA HIS A 31 -5.22 5.27 10.60
C HIS A 31 -6.25 6.09 9.81
N ARG A 32 -5.80 6.93 8.88
CA ARG A 32 -6.70 7.74 8.06
C ARG A 32 -6.22 7.81 6.62
N VAL A 33 -7.16 7.74 5.68
CA VAL A 33 -6.89 8.07 4.28
C VAL A 33 -6.65 9.57 4.15
N ILE A 34 -5.42 9.95 3.82
CA ILE A 34 -5.01 11.34 3.58
C ILE A 34 -4.98 11.70 2.09
N GLY A 35 -5.08 10.69 1.21
CA GLY A 35 -5.16 10.90 -0.24
C GLY A 35 -5.58 9.65 -1.01
N ALA A 36 -6.16 9.86 -2.18
CA ALA A 36 -6.52 8.82 -3.14
C ALA A 36 -6.14 9.29 -4.54
N TYR A 37 -5.32 8.50 -5.23
CA TYR A 37 -4.68 8.88 -6.49
C TYR A 37 -4.88 7.81 -7.55
N SER A 38 -4.66 8.14 -8.82
CA SER A 38 -4.83 7.15 -9.90
C SER A 38 -3.58 6.27 -10.10
N SER A 39 -2.43 6.67 -9.56
CA SER A 39 -1.15 5.98 -9.75
C SER A 39 -0.31 6.03 -8.48
N GLU A 40 0.45 4.96 -8.22
CA GLU A 40 1.34 4.87 -7.06
C GLU A 40 2.43 5.96 -7.08
N ILE A 41 3.03 6.18 -8.25
CA ILE A 41 4.03 7.23 -8.45
C ILE A 41 3.47 8.62 -8.12
N GLU A 42 2.20 8.88 -8.47
CA GLU A 42 1.56 10.16 -8.16
C GLU A 42 1.29 10.28 -6.66
N ALA A 43 0.76 9.23 -6.04
CA ALA A 43 0.52 9.16 -4.60
C ALA A 43 1.78 9.46 -3.80
N ILE A 44 2.89 8.79 -4.13
CA ILE A 44 4.19 9.02 -3.49
C ILE A 44 4.65 10.45 -3.76
N ARG A 45 4.67 10.91 -5.02
CA ARG A 45 5.19 12.25 -5.37
C ARG A 45 4.39 13.39 -4.74
N GLN A 46 3.08 13.28 -4.61
CA GLN A 46 2.25 14.31 -3.99
C GLN A 46 2.37 14.28 -2.47
N THR A 47 2.37 13.09 -1.88
CA THR A 47 2.46 12.93 -0.43
C THR A 47 3.83 13.33 0.10
N THR A 48 4.90 13.00 -0.63
CA THR A 48 6.28 13.34 -0.24
C THR A 48 6.59 14.83 -0.18
N LYS A 49 5.78 15.67 -0.83
CA LYS A 49 5.87 17.13 -0.71
C LYS A 49 5.45 17.64 0.66
N GLN A 50 4.60 16.90 1.37
CA GLN A 50 3.98 17.30 2.64
C GLN A 50 4.37 16.38 3.81
N HIS A 51 4.75 15.14 3.54
CA HIS A 51 5.08 14.13 4.53
C HIS A 51 6.34 13.35 4.14
N ALA A 52 7.18 13.01 5.10
CA ALA A 52 8.41 12.25 4.82
C ALA A 52 8.11 10.80 4.39
N LEU A 53 8.92 10.26 3.46
CA LEU A 53 8.88 8.84 3.08
C LEU A 53 9.05 7.94 4.31
N GLY A 54 8.31 6.82 4.33
CA GLY A 54 8.29 5.89 5.47
C GLY A 54 7.41 6.31 6.64
N THR A 55 6.68 7.43 6.54
CA THR A 55 5.71 7.89 7.54
C THR A 55 4.25 7.73 7.12
N PHE A 56 4.01 7.09 5.99
CA PHE A 56 2.68 6.84 5.43
C PHE A 56 2.73 5.55 4.59
N LEU A 57 1.62 4.84 4.57
CA LEU A 57 1.38 3.68 3.73
C LEU A 57 0.81 4.13 2.38
N VAL A 58 1.31 3.55 1.30
CA VAL A 58 0.74 3.69 -0.06
C VAL A 58 0.25 2.32 -0.48
N GLN A 59 -1.05 2.19 -0.73
CA GLN A 59 -1.67 0.90 -0.98
C GLN A 59 -2.67 1.01 -2.14
N PRO A 60 -2.49 0.26 -3.24
CA PRO A 60 -3.51 0.16 -4.28
C PRO A 60 -4.78 -0.48 -3.71
N CYS A 61 -5.90 0.19 -3.92
CA CYS A 61 -7.22 -0.25 -3.50
C CYS A 61 -7.87 -1.04 -4.64
N SER A 62 -7.76 -2.35 -4.53
CA SER A 62 -8.42 -3.29 -5.43
C SER A 62 -9.57 -3.95 -4.67
N ALA A 63 -10.73 -4.08 -5.32
CA ALA A 63 -11.86 -4.86 -4.80
C ALA A 63 -11.51 -6.35 -4.67
N ASP A 64 -10.47 -6.79 -5.36
CA ASP A 64 -9.97 -8.14 -5.31
C ASP A 64 -8.75 -8.22 -4.36
N PRO A 65 -8.87 -8.92 -3.21
CA PRO A 65 -7.77 -9.05 -2.24
C PRO A 65 -6.63 -9.92 -2.78
N GLU A 66 -6.85 -10.75 -3.82
CA GLU A 66 -5.84 -11.61 -4.43
C GLU A 66 -4.99 -10.89 -5.48
N SER A 67 -5.53 -9.84 -6.12
CA SER A 67 -4.84 -9.06 -7.17
C SER A 67 -3.62 -8.27 -6.67
N THR A 68 -3.44 -8.16 -5.35
CA THR A 68 -2.27 -7.51 -4.72
C THR A 68 -1.13 -8.49 -4.42
N LEU A 69 -1.24 -9.75 -4.86
CA LEU A 69 -0.12 -10.68 -4.85
C LEU A 69 0.78 -10.43 -6.06
N GLN A 70 1.49 -9.29 -6.08
CA GLN A 70 2.82 -9.28 -6.68
C GLN A 70 3.71 -10.13 -5.76
N THR A 71 3.55 -11.45 -5.85
CA THR A 71 4.39 -12.43 -5.18
C THR A 71 5.81 -12.27 -5.72
N TYR A 72 6.62 -11.46 -5.06
CA TYR A 72 8.06 -11.48 -5.28
C TYR A 72 8.61 -12.76 -4.65
N HIS A 73 8.46 -13.89 -5.36
CA HIS A 73 9.26 -15.08 -5.12
C HIS A 73 10.69 -14.75 -5.52
N SER A 74 11.42 -14.03 -4.65
CA SER A 74 12.87 -14.11 -4.71
C SER A 74 13.23 -15.54 -4.32
N ARG A 75 13.37 -16.41 -5.32
CA ARG A 75 14.10 -17.67 -5.14
C ARG A 75 15.55 -17.27 -4.93
N VAL A 76 15.91 -16.99 -3.68
CA VAL A 76 17.30 -17.05 -3.26
C VAL A 76 17.68 -18.54 -3.29
N CYS A 77 18.15 -19.00 -4.45
CA CYS A 77 19.00 -20.17 -4.50
C CYS A 77 20.42 -19.67 -4.20
N PHE A 78 20.85 -19.77 -2.94
CA PHE A 78 22.28 -19.81 -2.67
C PHE A 78 22.80 -21.12 -3.25
N SER A 79 23.45 -21.07 -4.42
CA SER A 79 24.41 -22.12 -4.77
C SER A 79 25.59 -21.98 -3.81
N ILE A 80 25.79 -22.99 -2.95
CA ILE A 80 27.10 -23.28 -2.40
C ILE A 80 27.45 -24.68 -2.90
N ASP A 81 28.46 -24.68 -3.75
CA ASP A 81 29.26 -25.81 -4.20
C ASP A 81 30.22 -26.19 -3.06
N ASP A 82 30.11 -27.42 -2.56
CA ASP A 82 31.21 -28.28 -2.05
C ASP A 82 30.72 -29.73 -1.97
#